data_AF-P96770-F1
#
_entry.id   AF-P96770-F1
#
_cell.length_a   1.000
_cell.length_b   1.000
_cell.length_c   1.000
_cell.angle_alpha   90.00
_cell.angle_beta   90.00
_cell.angle_gamma   90.00
#
_symmetry.space_group_name_H-M   'P 1'
#
loop_
_entity.id
_entity.type
_entity.pdbx_description
1 polymer ?
#
loop_
_entity_poly.entity_id
_entity_poly.type
_entity_poly.pdbx_seq_one_letter_code
_entity_poly.pdbx_strand_id
1 'polypeptide(L)'
;HPQLPPSVASKQLLAAVGQSQLIQTWEKLFAIYDIHIGQMLLTRADIEDRERFLNARDTLHALLDNRIIPVINENDAVATAEIKVGDNDNLSALMAILV
;
A
#
# COMPACT_ATOMS: atom_id res chain seq x y z
N HIS A 1 12.41 14.55 18.79
CA HIS A 1 11.53 14.63 17.60
C HIS A 1 10.85 15.99 17.57
N PRO A 2 10.70 16.64 16.39
CA PRO A 2 9.93 17.88 16.31
C PRO A 2 8.49 17.62 16.77
N GLN A 3 7.91 18.55 17.54
CA GLN A 3 6.49 18.48 17.87
C GLN A 3 5.70 18.80 16.60
N LEU A 4 4.93 17.81 16.12
CA LEU A 4 4.05 17.98 14.98
C LEU A 4 2.66 18.40 15.46
N PRO A 5 2.02 19.39 14.81
CA PRO A 5 0.62 19.72 15.09
C PRO A 5 -0.29 18.50 14.92
N PRO A 6 -1.37 18.36 15.71
CA PRO A 6 -2.34 17.29 15.54
C PRO A 6 -3.22 17.55 14.31
N SER A 7 -2.66 17.32 13.11
CA SER A 7 -3.31 17.60 11.82
C SER A 7 -3.24 16.41 10.87
N VAL A 8 -4.13 16.39 9.88
CA VAL A 8 -4.10 15.39 8.80
C VAL A 8 -2.78 15.47 8.03
N ALA A 9 -2.31 16.68 7.71
CA ALA A 9 -1.03 16.90 7.04
C ALA A 9 0.15 16.31 7.82
N SER A 10 0.14 16.41 9.15
CA SER A 10 1.18 15.79 9.98
C SER A 10 1.13 14.26 9.94
N LYS A 11 -0.06 13.65 9.86
CA LYS A 11 -0.19 12.20 9.66
C LYS A 11 0.30 11.77 8.27
N GLN A 12 -0.09 12.49 7.22
CA GLN A 12 0.34 12.23 5.84
C GLN A 12 1.87 12.38 5.69
N LEU A 13 2.46 13.39 6.33
CA LEU A 13 3.92 13.57 6.39
C LEU A 13 4.61 12.36 7.05
N LEU A 14 4.10 11.91 8.19
CA LEU A 14 4.64 10.73 8.87
C LEU A 14 4.45 9.46 8.04
N ALA A 15 3.32 9.31 7.36
CA ALA A 15 3.06 8.19 6.46
C ALA A 15 4.01 8.19 5.26
N ALA A 16 4.26 9.34 4.63
CA ALA A 16 5.19 9.45 3.51
C ALA A 16 6.62 9.03 3.91
N VAL A 17 7.10 9.52 5.06
CA VAL A 17 8.43 9.18 5.59
C VAL A 17 8.48 7.72 6.08
N GLY A 18 7.43 7.27 6.77
CA GLY A 18 7.33 5.92 7.33
C GLY A 18 7.19 4.85 6.26
N GLN A 19 6.46 5.12 5.18
CA GLN A 19 6.25 4.18 4.08
C GLN A 19 7.56 3.84 3.37
N SER A 20 8.44 4.84 3.16
CA SER A 20 9.77 4.61 2.59
C SER A 20 10.63 3.70 3.49
N GLN A 21 10.57 3.87 4.81
CA GLN A 21 11.29 3.02 5.76
C GLN A 21 10.71 1.60 5.83
N LEU A 22 9.38 1.50 5.81
CA LEU A 22 8.66 0.22 5.82
C LEU A 22 9.05 -0.62 4.61
N ILE A 23 8.98 -0.04 3.40
CA ILE A 23 9.27 -0.81 2.18
C ILE A 23 10.73 -1.22 2.10
N GLN A 24 11.66 -0.33 2.49
CA GLN A 24 13.07 -0.66 2.50
C GLN A 24 13.40 -1.76 3.52
N THR A 25 12.69 -1.79 4.66
CA THR A 25 12.88 -2.85 5.66
C THR A 25 12.41 -4.18 5.12
N TRP A 26 11.23 -4.23 4.48
CA TRP A 26 10.74 -5.45 3.83
C TRP A 26 11.66 -5.92 2.72
N GLU A 27 12.11 -5.02 1.84
CA GLU A 27 13.05 -5.35 0.77
C GLU A 27 14.32 -6.00 1.32
N LYS A 28 14.92 -5.42 2.36
CA LYS A 28 16.11 -5.98 3.01
C LYS A 28 15.87 -7.36 3.62
N LEU A 29 14.73 -7.57 4.27
CA LEU A 29 14.41 -8.84 4.92
C LEU A 29 14.12 -9.94 3.90
N PHE A 30 13.38 -9.65 2.83
CA PHE A 30 13.10 -10.62 1.77
C PHE A 30 14.34 -10.92 0.90
N ALA A 31 15.23 -9.95 0.71
CA ALA A 31 16.49 -10.15 -0.01
C ALA A 31 17.41 -11.20 0.66
N ILE A 32 17.30 -11.42 1.97
CA ILE A 32 18.03 -12.49 2.67
C ILE A 32 17.66 -13.87 2.10
N TYR A 33 16.45 -14.00 1.57
CA TYR A 33 15.90 -15.24 1.01
C TYR A 33 15.85 -15.22 -0.52
N ASP A 34 16.50 -14.25 -1.17
CA ASP A 34 16.51 -14.07 -2.63
C ASP A 34 15.10 -13.89 -3.23
N ILE A 35 14.22 -13.23 -2.47
CA ILE A 35 12.84 -12.92 -2.86
C ILE A 35 12.73 -11.43 -3.16
N HIS A 36 12.20 -11.11 -4.34
CA HIS A 36 11.86 -9.74 -4.71
C HIS A 36 10.48 -9.34 -4.18
N ILE A 37 10.32 -8.07 -3.82
CA ILE A 37 9.02 -7.50 -3.43
C ILE A 37 8.57 -6.43 -4.42
N GLY A 38 7.26 -6.23 -4.53
CA GLY A 38 6.64 -5.17 -5.31
C GLY A 38 5.70 -4.34 -4.45
N GLN A 39 5.97 -3.05 -4.30
CA GLN A 39 5.11 -2.19 -3.50
C GLN A 39 3.85 -1.80 -4.28
N MET A 40 2.68 -1.96 -3.65
CA MET A 40 1.42 -1.44 -4.17
C MET A 40 0.78 -0.53 -3.12
N LEU A 41 0.47 0.71 -3.50
CA LEU A 41 -0.21 1.68 -2.65
C LEU A 41 -1.57 2.00 -3.25
N LEU A 42 -2.64 1.71 -2.49
CA LEU A 42 -4.01 1.84 -2.96
C LEU A 42 -4.80 2.81 -2.08
N THR A 43 -5.78 3.48 -2.67
CA THR A 43 -6.79 4.28 -1.95
C THR A 43 -8.17 3.66 -2.16
N ARG A 44 -9.18 4.11 -1.40
CA ARG A 44 -10.56 3.67 -1.59
C ARG A 44 -11.08 3.97 -2.99
N ALA A 45 -10.69 5.12 -3.55
CA ALA A 45 -11.07 5.51 -4.91
C ALA A 45 -10.53 4.52 -5.96
N ASP A 46 -9.39 3.87 -5.71
CA ASP A 46 -8.83 2.89 -6.63
C ASP A 46 -9.57 1.56 -6.60
N ILE A 47 -10.35 1.30 -5.55
CA ILE A 47 -11.12 0.06 -5.37
C ILE A 47 -12.60 0.26 -5.76
N GLU A 48 -13.16 1.44 -5.50
CA GLU A 48 -14.55 1.76 -5.87
C GLU A 48 -14.74 1.97 -7.37
N ASP A 49 -13.68 2.37 -8.08
CA ASP A 49 -13.68 2.46 -9.54
C ASP A 49 -13.33 1.11 -10.18
N ARG A 50 -14.21 0.61 -11.04
CA ARG A 50 -14.05 -0.71 -11.68
C ARG A 50 -12.80 -0.81 -12.53
N GLU A 51 -12.45 0.24 -13.27
CA GLU A 51 -11.30 0.23 -14.18
C GLU A 51 -10.00 0.21 -13.38
N ARG A 52 -9.90 1.06 -12.34
CA ARG A 52 -8.76 1.07 -11.42
C ARG A 52 -8.62 -0.22 -10.64
N PHE A 53 -9.73 -0.81 -10.21
CA PHE A 53 -9.75 -2.09 -9.53
C PHE A 53 -9.19 -3.21 -10.42
N LEU A 54 -9.62 -3.28 -11.69
CA LEU A 54 -9.09 -4.26 -12.64
C LEU A 54 -7.61 -4.03 -12.93
N ASN A 55 -7.16 -2.77 -13.00
CA ASN A 55 -5.74 -2.45 -13.18
C ASN A 55 -4.89 -2.90 -11.97
N ALA A 56 -5.36 -2.64 -10.75
CA ALA A 56 -4.71 -3.10 -9.53
C ALA A 56 -4.63 -4.63 -9.48
N ARG A 57 -5.71 -5.34 -9.85
CA ARG A 57 -5.73 -6.80 -9.98
C ARG A 57 -4.70 -7.31 -10.98
N ASP A 58 -4.68 -6.74 -12.18
CA ASP A 58 -3.79 -7.19 -13.25
C ASP A 58 -2.31 -6.96 -12.87
N THR A 59 -2.02 -5.86 -12.15
CA THR A 59 -0.70 -5.60 -11.55
C THR A 59 -0.35 -6.64 -10.48
N LEU A 60 -1.29 -6.97 -9.59
CA LEU A 60 -1.10 -7.98 -8.55
C LEU A 60 -0.76 -9.34 -9.17
N HIS A 61 -1.53 -9.78 -10.15
CA HIS A 61 -1.27 -11.04 -10.87
C HIS A 61 0.09 -11.03 -11.57
N ALA A 62 0.44 -9.92 -12.25
CA ALA A 62 1.73 -9.81 -12.92
C ALA A 62 2.91 -9.93 -11.93
N LEU A 63 2.81 -9.38 -10.72
CA LEU A 63 3.83 -9.56 -9.68
C LEU A 63 3.95 -11.03 -9.28
N LEU A 64 2.83 -11.68 -8.99
CA LEU A 64 2.80 -13.09 -8.56
C LEU A 64 3.32 -14.05 -9.65
N ASP A 65 2.92 -13.85 -10.90
CA ASP A 65 3.37 -14.64 -12.06
C ASP A 65 4.90 -14.57 -12.24
N ASN A 66 5.50 -13.44 -11.85
CA ASN A 66 6.95 -13.22 -11.89
C ASN A 66 7.65 -13.54 -10.56
N ARG A 67 6.97 -14.22 -9.62
CA ARG A 67 7.48 -14.60 -8.29
C ARG A 67 7.94 -13.41 -7.44
N ILE A 68 7.31 -12.25 -7.63
CA ILE A 68 7.52 -11.05 -6.83
C ILE A 68 6.42 -11.00 -5.77
N ILE A 69 6.80 -10.85 -4.49
CA ILE A 69 5.83 -10.77 -3.40
C ILE A 69 5.25 -9.35 -3.32
N PRO A 70 3.94 -9.17 -3.51
CA PRO A 70 3.29 -7.87 -3.38
C PRO A 70 3.26 -7.44 -1.91
N VAL A 71 3.73 -6.23 -1.62
CA VAL A 71 3.60 -5.57 -0.32
C VAL A 71 2.61 -4.43 -0.48
N ILE A 72 1.39 -4.67 0.00
CA ILE A 72 0.23 -3.80 -0.24
C ILE A 72 -0.05 -2.97 1.01
N ASN A 73 -0.24 -1.66 0.85
CA ASN A 73 -0.65 -0.77 1.93
C ASN A 73 -1.57 0.35 1.41
N GLU A 74 -2.25 1.03 2.32
CA GLU A 74 -3.00 2.23 1.99
C GLU A 74 -2.07 3.39 1.61
N ASN A 75 -2.44 4.19 0.61
CA ASN A 75 -1.67 5.38 0.22
C ASN A 75 -1.97 6.58 1.14
N ASP A 76 -1.67 6.41 2.42
CA ASP A 76 -1.94 7.40 3.49
C ASP A 76 -1.28 8.77 3.25
N ALA A 77 -0.22 8.84 2.44
CA ALA A 77 0.46 10.09 2.13
C ALA A 77 -0.37 11.03 1.25
N VAL A 78 -1.30 10.49 0.46
CA VAL A 78 -2.15 11.26 -0.47
C VAL A 78 -3.64 11.09 -0.22
N ALA A 79 -4.06 10.08 0.55
CA ALA A 79 -5.45 9.86 0.89
C ALA A 79 -6.00 10.98 1.79
N THR A 80 -7.14 11.57 1.38
CA THR A 80 -7.94 12.44 2.26
C THR A 80 -8.79 11.58 3.19
N ALA A 81 -9.32 12.17 4.27
CA ALA A 81 -10.13 11.43 5.25
C ALA A 81 -11.37 10.73 4.65
N GLU A 82 -11.89 11.24 3.53
CA GLU A 82 -13.06 10.69 2.82
C GLU A 82 -12.70 9.51 1.89
N ILE A 83 -11.45 9.43 1.44
CA ILE A 83 -10.98 8.45 0.44
C ILE A 83 -10.14 7.35 1.12
N LYS A 84 -10.14 7.31 2.45
CA LYS A 84 -9.54 6.20 3.19
C LYS A 84 -10.39 4.95 3.06
N VAL A 85 -9.76 3.81 2.75
CA VAL A 85 -10.38 2.48 2.68
C VAL A 85 -10.99 2.12 4.03
N GLY A 86 -10.36 2.59 5.12
CA GLY A 86 -10.78 2.31 6.48
C GLY A 86 -10.29 0.95 6.93
N ASP A 87 -9.24 0.97 7.75
CA ASP A 87 -8.41 -0.14 8.27
C ASP A 87 -7.93 -1.17 7.24
N ASN A 88 -6.71 -1.67 7.43
CA ASN A 88 -6.07 -2.63 6.53
C ASN A 88 -6.84 -3.97 6.46
N ASP A 89 -7.81 -4.19 7.33
CA ASP A 89 -8.74 -5.33 7.29
C ASP A 89 -9.60 -5.34 6.02
N ASN A 90 -10.21 -4.19 5.67
CA ASN A 90 -11.00 -4.08 4.44
C ASN A 90 -10.13 -4.19 3.21
N LEU A 91 -8.96 -3.55 3.23
CA LEU A 91 -7.97 -3.65 2.16
C LEU A 91 -7.58 -5.12 1.95
N SER A 92 -7.27 -5.84 3.03
CA SER A 92 -6.89 -7.27 2.97
C SER A 92 -8.03 -8.15 2.46
N ALA A 93 -9.27 -7.92 2.90
CA ALA A 93 -10.45 -8.63 2.39
C ALA A 93 -10.67 -8.37 0.88
N LEU A 94 -10.45 -7.14 0.43
CA LEU A 94 -10.57 -6.78 -0.98
C LEU A 94 -9.44 -7.40 -1.82
N MET A 95 -8.21 -7.42 -1.32
CA MET A 95 -7.09 -8.10 -1.99
C MET A 95 -7.31 -9.61 -2.09
N ALA A 96 -7.97 -10.23 -1.10
CA ALA A 96 -8.31 -11.64 -1.18
C ALA A 96 -9.32 -11.97 -2.32
N ILE A 97 -10.09 -10.99 -2.80
CA ILE A 97 -10.97 -11.15 -3.98
C ILE A 97 -10.15 -11.07 -5.28
N LEU A 98 -8.93 -10.51 -5.23
CA LEU A 98 -8.09 -10.29 -6.41
C LEU A 98 -7.19 -11.47 -6.76
N VAL A 99 -7.09 -12.49 -5.90
CA VAL A 99 -6.22 -13.67 -6.07
C VAL A 99 -7.04 -14.94 -6.26
#